data_AF-A0A7Y2HHK2-F1
#
_entry.id   AF-A0A7Y2HHK2-F1
#
_cell.length_a   1.000
_cell.length_b   1.000
_cell.length_c   1.000
_cell.angle_alpha   90.00
_cell.angle_beta   90.00
_cell.angle_gamma   90.00
#
_symmetry.space_group_name_H-M   'P 1'
#
loop_
_entity.id
_entity.type
_entity.pdbx_description
1 polymer ?
#
loop_
_entity_poly.entity_id
_entity_poly.type
_entity_poly.pdbx_seq_one_letter_code
_entity_poly.pdbx_strand_id
1 'polypeptide(L)'
;AGQMIQGFDLAVEGMSLNEKKTINLAPEQAYGPVFDQLISDVEKKHLPEGMEVSVGQDLYATAPDGQQTRVKVTKVSDTHITVDANHPLAGKELVFDIEVVEISN
;
A
#
# COMPACT_ATOMS: atom_id res chain seq x y z
N ALA A 1 0.85 5.75 -19.33
CA ALA A 1 -0.01 6.13 -18.19
C ALA A 1 -0.64 4.86 -17.62
N GLY A 2 -0.86 4.79 -16.30
CA GLY A 2 -1.44 3.61 -15.64
C GLY A 2 -0.51 2.80 -14.73
N GLN A 3 0.72 3.26 -14.48
CA GLN A 3 1.61 2.66 -13.47
C GLN A 3 1.55 3.38 -12.11
N MET A 4 0.96 4.58 -12.07
CA MET A 4 0.80 5.39 -10.86
C MET A 4 -0.67 5.47 -10.44
N ILE A 5 -0.89 5.98 -9.23
CA ILE A 5 -2.22 6.23 -8.67
C ILE A 5 -3.01 7.18 -9.56
N GLN A 6 -4.32 6.96 -9.67
CA GLN A 6 -5.19 7.70 -10.59
C GLN A 6 -5.12 9.22 -10.37
N GLY A 7 -5.08 9.66 -9.11
CA GLY A 7 -4.98 11.08 -8.77
C GLY A 7 -3.67 11.73 -9.24
N PHE A 8 -2.58 10.97 -9.31
CA PHE A 8 -1.31 11.45 -9.84
C PHE A 8 -1.37 11.58 -11.36
N ASP A 9 -1.85 10.55 -12.06
CA ASP A 9 -1.97 10.57 -13.53
C ASP A 9 -2.86 11.74 -14.00
N LEU A 10 -3.97 12.01 -13.32
CA LEU A 10 -4.84 13.15 -13.60
C LEU A 10 -4.19 14.50 -13.27
N ALA A 11 -3.30 14.55 -12.28
CA ALA A 11 -2.66 15.78 -11.86
C ALA A 11 -1.56 16.24 -12.81
N VAL A 12 -0.82 15.28 -13.39
CA VAL A 12 0.23 15.53 -14.39
C VAL A 12 -0.32 15.74 -15.79
N GLU A 13 -1.55 15.33 -16.03
CA GLU A 13 -2.24 15.55 -17.30
C GLU A 13 -2.33 17.06 -17.60
N GLY A 14 -1.74 17.46 -18.73
CA GLY A 14 -1.70 18.85 -19.18
C GLY A 14 -0.64 19.74 -18.51
N MET A 15 0.24 19.21 -17.65
CA MET A 15 1.37 19.97 -17.13
C MET A 15 2.42 20.25 -18.22
N SER A 16 3.02 21.43 -18.16
CA SER A 16 4.08 21.87 -19.06
C SER A 16 5.48 21.51 -18.53
N LEU A 17 6.48 21.50 -19.42
CA LEU A 17 7.87 21.27 -19.04
C LEU A 17 8.35 22.34 -18.02
N ASN A 18 9.02 21.92 -16.96
CA ASN A 18 9.44 22.71 -15.79
C ASN A 18 8.31 23.26 -14.91
N GLU A 19 7.06 22.84 -15.13
CA GLU A 19 5.96 23.21 -14.25
C GLU A 19 6.06 22.47 -12.91
N LYS A 20 5.79 23.19 -11.82
CA LYS A 20 5.70 22.63 -10.46
C LYS A 20 4.28 22.76 -9.95
N LYS A 21 3.77 21.70 -9.35
CA LYS A 21 2.40 21.64 -8.82
C LYS A 21 2.36 20.79 -7.57
N THR A 22 1.75 21.32 -6.53
CA THR A 22 1.42 20.56 -5.33
C THR A 22 -0.01 20.07 -5.45
N ILE A 23 -0.21 18.76 -5.34
CA ILE A 23 -1.54 18.16 -5.29
C ILE A 23 -1.76 17.48 -3.95
N ASN A 24 -3.01 17.50 -3.53
CA ASN A 24 -3.46 16.75 -2.37
C ASN A 24 -4.43 15.68 -2.85
N LEU A 25 -4.09 14.42 -2.59
CA LEU A 25 -4.87 13.26 -3.00
C LEU A 25 -5.53 12.64 -1.78
N ALA A 26 -6.86 12.63 -1.80
CA ALA A 26 -7.64 11.82 -0.87
C ALA A 26 -7.28 10.33 -1.05
N PRO A 27 -7.44 9.49 -0.01
CA PRO A 27 -7.14 8.07 -0.10
C PRO A 27 -7.78 7.40 -1.32
N GLU A 28 -9.03 7.74 -1.68
CA GLU A 28 -9.70 7.14 -2.85
C GLU A 28 -9.04 7.48 -4.19
N GLN A 29 -8.33 8.60 -4.28
CA GLN A 29 -7.59 9.03 -5.48
C GLN A 29 -6.13 8.54 -5.47
N ALA A 30 -5.66 8.03 -4.33
CA ALA A 30 -4.33 7.51 -4.12
C ALA A 30 -4.32 5.97 -4.08
N TYR A 31 -4.13 5.39 -2.89
CA TYR A 31 -4.01 3.94 -2.68
C TYR A 31 -5.30 3.27 -2.21
N GLY A 32 -6.41 3.99 -2.26
CA GLY A 32 -7.70 3.57 -1.74
C GLY A 32 -7.84 3.72 -0.23
N PRO A 33 -9.05 3.48 0.31
CA PRO A 33 -9.27 3.37 1.74
C PRO A 33 -8.60 2.11 2.30
N VAL A 34 -8.44 2.06 3.63
CA VAL A 34 -8.13 0.80 4.31
C VAL A 34 -9.35 -0.11 4.21
N PHE A 35 -9.15 -1.33 3.74
CA PHE A 35 -10.16 -2.36 3.68
C PHE A 35 -9.98 -3.32 4.85
N ASP A 36 -10.93 -3.33 5.78
CA ASP A 36 -10.92 -4.27 6.91
C ASP A 36 -10.97 -5.73 6.45
N GLN A 37 -11.52 -5.99 5.26
CA GLN A 37 -11.55 -7.32 4.64
C GLN A 37 -10.16 -7.85 4.24
N LEU A 38 -9.18 -6.96 4.10
CA LEU A 38 -7.77 -7.30 3.85
C LEU A 38 -6.98 -7.52 5.15
N ILE A 39 -7.62 -7.30 6.30
CA ILE A 39 -7.07 -7.62 7.61
C ILE A 39 -7.52 -9.04 7.96
N SER A 40 -6.58 -9.90 8.31
CA SER A 40 -6.83 -11.30 8.60
C SER A 40 -6.09 -11.75 9.84
N ASP A 41 -6.75 -12.54 10.68
CA ASP A 41 -6.13 -13.18 11.82
C ASP A 41 -5.59 -14.55 11.41
N VAL A 42 -4.30 -14.76 11.63
CA VAL A 42 -3.59 -16.00 11.34
C VAL A 42 -3.14 -16.62 12.66
N GLU A 43 -3.52 -17.87 12.89
CA GLU A 43 -3.02 -18.64 14.02
C GLU A 43 -1.50 -18.83 13.92
N LYS A 44 -0.77 -18.62 15.02
CA LYS A 44 0.69 -18.79 15.02
C LYS A 44 1.14 -20.20 14.62
N LYS A 45 0.28 -21.20 14.80
CA LYS A 45 0.54 -22.59 14.36
C LYS A 45 0.74 -22.73 12.85
N HIS A 46 0.21 -21.80 12.05
CA HIS A 46 0.38 -21.79 10.60
C HIS A 46 1.69 -21.12 10.17
N LEU A 47 2.37 -20.44 11.10
CA LEU A 47 3.70 -19.89 10.84
C LEU A 47 4.75 -21.00 10.96
N PRO A 48 5.87 -20.88 10.25
CA PRO A 48 6.99 -21.80 10.40
C PRO A 48 7.43 -21.88 11.87
N GLU A 49 7.69 -23.10 12.36
CA GLU A 49 8.18 -23.30 13.73
C GLU A 49 9.47 -22.51 13.97
N GLY A 50 9.50 -21.72 15.06
CA GLY A 50 10.63 -20.86 15.41
C GLY A 50 10.64 -19.48 14.76
N MET A 51 9.63 -19.11 13.97
CA MET A 51 9.49 -17.75 13.46
C MET A 51 8.96 -16.81 14.55
N GLU A 52 9.83 -15.97 15.08
CA GLU A 52 9.41 -14.82 15.89
C GLU A 52 8.84 -13.72 14.99
N VAL A 53 7.57 -13.42 15.19
CA VAL A 53 6.84 -12.37 14.48
C VAL A 53 6.68 -11.17 15.40
N SER A 54 7.08 -10.00 14.90
CA SER A 54 6.94 -8.72 15.61
C SER A 54 5.91 -7.81 14.94
N VAL A 55 5.25 -6.97 15.73
CA VAL A 55 4.38 -5.92 15.19
C VAL A 55 5.19 -4.99 14.29
N GLY A 56 4.67 -4.71 13.10
CA GLY A 56 5.31 -3.91 12.06
C GLY A 56 6.12 -4.71 11.04
N GLN A 57 6.40 -5.99 11.31
CA GLN A 57 7.12 -6.89 10.40
C GLN A 57 6.32 -7.16 9.14
N ASP A 58 7.03 -7.25 8.01
CA ASP A 58 6.45 -7.63 6.74
C ASP A 58 6.60 -9.14 6.51
N LEU A 59 5.50 -9.78 6.13
CA LEU A 59 5.42 -11.19 5.77
C LEU A 59 4.90 -11.32 4.34
N TYR A 60 5.09 -12.49 3.75
CA TYR A 60 4.48 -12.84 2.46
C TYR A 60 3.44 -13.91 2.70
N ALA A 61 2.18 -13.59 2.44
CA ALA A 61 1.08 -14.54 2.46
C ALA A 61 0.77 -14.99 1.04
N THR A 62 0.39 -16.25 0.87
CA THR A 62 -0.08 -16.75 -0.43
C THR A 62 -1.57 -16.50 -0.54
N ALA A 63 -1.98 -15.66 -1.49
CA ALA A 63 -3.37 -15.41 -1.81
C ALA A 63 -4.02 -16.63 -2.50
N PRO A 64 -5.37 -16.75 -2.51
CA PRO A 64 -6.06 -17.89 -3.12
C PRO A 64 -5.80 -18.09 -4.62
N ASP A 65 -5.36 -17.05 -5.31
CA ASP A 65 -4.96 -17.08 -6.73
C ASP A 65 -3.52 -17.61 -6.94
N GLY A 66 -2.82 -17.97 -5.86
CA GLY A 66 -1.45 -18.48 -5.89
C GLY A 66 -0.37 -17.38 -5.89
N GLN A 67 -0.75 -16.10 -5.90
CA GLN A 67 0.21 -15.01 -5.83
C GLN A 67 0.68 -14.79 -4.39
N GLN A 68 1.96 -14.43 -4.22
CA GLN A 68 2.47 -14.00 -2.92
C GLN A 68 2.18 -12.51 -2.73
N THR A 69 1.36 -12.18 -1.73
CA THR A 69 1.06 -10.81 -1.33
C THR A 69 1.83 -10.47 -0.08
N ARG A 70 2.48 -9.30 -0.08
CA ARG A 70 3.13 -8.77 1.11
C ARG A 70 2.06 -8.27 2.09
N VAL A 71 2.09 -8.77 3.32
CA VAL A 71 1.21 -8.38 4.42
C VAL A 71 2.04 -7.85 5.58
N LYS A 72 1.49 -6.92 6.36
CA LYS A 72 2.15 -6.35 7.54
C LYS A 72 1.49 -6.86 8.81
N VAL A 73 2.28 -7.30 9.78
CA VAL A 73 1.77 -7.68 11.10
C VAL A 73 1.36 -6.43 11.86
N THR A 74 0.06 -6.24 12.11
CA THR A 74 -0.46 -5.09 12.87
C THR A 74 -0.62 -5.40 14.34
N LYS A 75 -0.80 -6.68 14.70
CA LYS A 75 -0.94 -7.11 16.08
C LYS A 75 -0.39 -8.52 16.27
N VAL A 76 0.26 -8.75 17.41
CA VAL A 76 0.71 -10.08 17.83
C VAL A 76 0.10 -10.36 19.18
N SER A 77 -0.65 -11.46 19.29
CA SER A 77 -1.21 -11.99 20.54
C SER A 77 -0.49 -13.30 20.89
N ASP A 78 -0.85 -13.96 22.00
CA ASP A 78 -0.19 -15.20 22.41
C ASP A 78 -0.41 -16.34 21.41
N THR A 79 -1.62 -16.48 20.88
CA THR A 79 -2.05 -17.59 20.00
C THR A 79 -2.25 -17.20 18.54
N HIS A 80 -2.51 -15.92 18.25
CA HIS A 80 -2.83 -15.42 16.91
C HIS A 80 -2.01 -14.17 16.56
N ILE A 81 -1.80 -13.92 15.28
CA ILE A 81 -1.30 -12.66 14.74
C ILE A 81 -2.33 -12.05 13.80
N THR A 82 -2.44 -10.72 13.80
CA THR A 82 -3.25 -9.97 12.83
C THR A 82 -2.32 -9.47 11.74
N VAL A 83 -2.60 -9.85 10.51
CA VAL A 83 -1.90 -9.41 9.31
C VAL A 83 -2.79 -8.50 8.49
N ASP A 84 -2.19 -7.49 7.88
CA ASP A 84 -2.85 -6.49 7.07
C ASP A 84 -2.26 -6.51 5.65
N ALA A 85 -3.09 -6.88 4.67
CA ALA A 85 -2.72 -6.90 3.25
C ALA A 85 -2.99 -5.57 2.53
N ASN A 86 -3.42 -4.52 3.23
CA ASN A 86 -3.60 -3.19 2.66
C ASN A 86 -2.26 -2.60 2.19
N HIS A 87 -2.34 -1.71 1.20
CA HIS A 87 -1.18 -0.94 0.78
C HIS A 87 -0.64 -0.10 1.97
N PRO A 88 0.67 0.05 2.18
CA PRO A 88 1.23 0.80 3.32
C PRO A 88 0.77 2.26 3.45
N LEU A 89 0.25 2.82 2.35
CA LEU A 89 -0.27 4.18 2.23
C LEU A 89 -1.80 4.23 2.04
N ALA A 90 -2.49 3.10 2.13
CA ALA A 90 -3.96 3.06 2.08
C ALA A 90 -4.56 3.83 3.26
N GLY A 91 -5.67 4.52 3.02
CA GLY A 91 -6.35 5.38 4.01
C GLY A 91 -5.59 6.65 4.42
N LYS A 92 -4.41 6.91 3.82
CA LYS A 92 -3.65 8.14 4.08
C LYS A 92 -3.88 9.16 2.98
N GLU A 93 -4.11 10.39 3.39
CA GLU A 93 -4.07 11.54 2.50
C GLU A 93 -2.62 11.79 2.08
N LEU A 94 -2.38 11.90 0.78
CA LEU A 94 -1.04 12.06 0.23
C LEU A 94 -0.90 13.41 -0.45
N VAL A 95 0.08 14.18 0.02
CA VAL A 95 0.49 15.43 -0.63
C VAL A 95 1.70 15.14 -1.51
N PHE A 96 1.59 15.46 -2.79
CA PHE A 96 2.67 15.31 -3.77
C PHE A 96 3.09 16.68 -4.27
N ASP A 97 4.40 16.94 -4.21
CA ASP A 97 5.05 18.01 -4.94
C ASP A 97 5.61 17.44 -6.24
N ILE A 98 5.02 17.86 -7.36
CA ILE A 98 5.34 17.37 -8.69
C ILE A 98 6.15 18.43 -9.43
N GLU A 99 7.21 18.01 -10.10
CA GLU A 99 7.99 18.83 -11.02
C GLU A 99 8.19 18.08 -12.34
N VAL A 100 7.77 18.67 -13.45
CA VAL A 100 7.98 18.08 -14.78
C VAL A 100 9.40 18.39 -15.23
N VAL A 101 10.28 17.40 -15.10
CA VAL A 101 11.69 17.53 -15.49
C VAL A 101 11.92 17.30 -16.98
N GLU A 102 11.10 16.45 -17.61
CA GLU A 102 11.24 16.08 -19.02
C GLU A 102 9.89 15.59 -19.57
N ILE A 103 9.62 15.84 -20.86
CA ILE A 103 8.51 15.26 -21.61
C ILE A 103 9.10 14.57 -22.83
N SER A 104 9.05 13.24 -22.84
CA SER A 104 9.54 12.41 -23.95
C SER A 104 8.34 11.94 -24.78
N ASN A 105 8.39 12.17 -26.10
CA ASN A 105 7.37 11.76 -27.08
C ASN A 105 7.65 10.36 -27.64
#